data_AF-W6VTN5-F1
#
_entry.id   AF-W6VTN5-F1
#
_cell.length_a   1.000
_cell.length_b   1.000
_cell.length_c   1.000
_cell.angle_alpha   90.00
_cell.angle_beta   90.00
_cell.angle_gamma   90.00
#
_symmetry.space_group_name_H-M   'P 1'
#
loop_
_entity.id
_entity.type
_entity.pdbx_description
1 polymer ?
#
loop_
_entity_poly.entity_id
_entity_poly.type
_entity_poly.pdbx_seq_one_letter_code
_entity_poly.pdbx_strand_id
1 'polypeptide(L)'
;MPSRQIPKLYIPSDASEAAIRAAHAAAVAAGGGGTILLPDATIALTEPLPVASGIGYQGVQPVLDYLNDSVPDSGWDFVGGTVLAGDGTFPAFAANDADLGSPHSHITDDCVTGWRCEHIGFTGFTRAISIGAVNNIGLQFSTIHDLFIRDCGDWGLFLANFMHTDVSRIWTHLCENGQFYGALLPASTLMPGNSRFDSLFNIIPADGRDNRLCRGIVFEAGGTGAHLNEMYADRIQNNAFNRAELLMSATLSSGSASIAVADGAKFRARMPVTFTGSNYGVTAGRVYVVKSVNGNTIQIGTAFTSPAFTASGNGSLTLSSWGMPCFELSSRNEGAFVSNSRFLGVDVEGGSGAGVYVENAQGCDINISEVPGDRNADIVGRAAGFSRFYSGNTTITDFDTASATSQFHGARGTARQAMLAGLWTDHTRGGLASLNIRGDAWENQGDLEVRGGNSFIYPRFGMGMKSTLKTANTTLHPLDAGLVTFEALSALVCTLPTITHASDASSLVGLPFHIVNAGSADLTVNTSGTQLFNKISGKTGYTLNAGESLLVVAAEGASSTLFWAAFPSVGVV
;
A
#
# COMPACT_ATOMS: atom_id res chain seq x y z
N MET A 1 7.67 -39.62 -10.26
CA MET A 1 6.67 -39.34 -9.21
C MET A 1 6.52 -40.59 -8.37
N PRO A 2 6.89 -40.59 -7.08
CA PRO A 2 6.55 -41.71 -6.20
C PRO A 2 5.03 -41.83 -6.13
N SER A 3 4.50 -43.05 -6.09
CA SER A 3 3.07 -43.33 -5.98
C SER A 3 2.45 -42.52 -4.83
N ARG A 4 1.34 -41.83 -5.10
CA ARG A 4 0.52 -41.12 -4.11
C ARG A 4 0.01 -42.13 -3.08
N GLN A 5 0.78 -42.39 -2.02
CA GLN A 5 0.35 -43.25 -0.92
C GLN A 5 -0.93 -42.65 -0.34
N ILE A 6 -1.94 -43.50 -0.16
CA ILE A 6 -3.16 -43.11 0.56
C ILE A 6 -2.71 -42.65 1.95
N PRO A 7 -3.05 -41.42 2.40
CA PRO A 7 -2.66 -40.94 3.71
C PRO A 7 -3.14 -41.92 4.79
N LYS A 8 -2.25 -42.29 5.72
CA LYS A 8 -2.65 -43.05 6.91
C LYS A 8 -3.61 -42.18 7.74
N LEU A 9 -4.71 -42.76 8.19
CA LEU A 9 -5.71 -42.07 9.00
C LEU A 9 -5.62 -42.54 10.45
N TYR A 10 -5.64 -41.60 11.37
CA TYR A 10 -5.63 -41.84 12.82
C TYR A 10 -6.90 -41.24 13.40
N ILE A 11 -7.68 -42.05 14.12
CA ILE A 11 -8.95 -41.64 14.71
C ILE A 11 -8.77 -41.67 16.23
N PRO A 12 -8.88 -40.53 16.93
CA PRO A 12 -8.93 -40.49 18.39
C PRO A 12 -10.03 -41.41 18.94
N SER A 13 -9.80 -42.04 20.09
CA SER A 13 -10.79 -42.95 20.69
C SER A 13 -12.06 -42.24 21.17
N ASP A 14 -11.96 -40.94 21.47
CA ASP A 14 -13.03 -40.06 21.94
C ASP A 14 -12.67 -38.60 21.66
N ALA A 15 -13.58 -37.67 22.02
CA ALA A 15 -13.41 -36.23 21.88
C ALA A 15 -12.67 -35.58 23.07
N SER A 16 -11.56 -36.19 23.50
CA SER A 16 -10.68 -35.61 24.52
C SER A 16 -9.31 -35.22 23.94
N GLU A 17 -8.69 -34.23 24.56
CA GLU A 17 -7.31 -33.85 24.29
C GLU A 17 -6.35 -35.05 24.38
N ALA A 18 -6.51 -35.90 25.40
CA ALA A 18 -5.65 -37.07 25.61
C ALA A 18 -5.74 -38.08 24.45
N ALA A 19 -6.94 -38.32 23.92
CA ALA A 19 -7.13 -39.21 22.77
C ALA A 19 -6.50 -38.64 21.49
N ILE A 20 -6.56 -37.32 21.30
CA ILE A 20 -5.90 -36.64 20.16
C ILE A 20 -4.37 -36.78 20.27
N ARG A 21 -3.79 -36.53 21.46
CA ARG A 21 -2.35 -36.69 21.71
C ARG A 21 -1.89 -38.12 21.50
N ALA A 22 -2.70 -39.11 21.90
CA ALA A 22 -2.40 -40.52 21.65
C ALA A 22 -2.39 -40.86 20.15
N ALA A 23 -3.36 -40.35 19.38
CA ALA A 23 -3.40 -40.49 17.93
C ALA A 23 -2.18 -39.83 17.25
N HIS A 24 -1.77 -38.65 17.72
CA HIS A 24 -0.54 -37.99 17.26
C HIS A 24 0.70 -38.84 17.54
N ALA A 25 0.88 -39.31 18.78
CA ALA A 25 2.03 -40.13 19.15
C ALA A 25 2.11 -41.40 18.28
N ALA A 26 0.97 -42.03 17.97
CA ALA A 26 0.90 -43.18 17.08
C ALA A 26 1.30 -42.83 15.63
N ALA A 27 0.93 -41.64 15.14
CA ALA A 27 1.34 -41.15 13.83
C ALA A 27 2.85 -40.87 13.76
N VAL A 28 3.43 -40.24 14.78
CA VAL A 28 4.88 -40.04 14.90
C VAL A 28 5.61 -41.38 14.93
N ALA A 29 5.18 -42.31 15.79
CA ALA A 29 5.79 -43.63 15.94
C ALA A 29 5.77 -44.46 14.64
N ALA A 30 4.84 -44.18 13.73
CA ALA A 30 4.75 -44.84 12.43
C ALA A 30 5.71 -44.26 11.36
N GLY A 31 6.63 -43.38 11.76
CA GLY A 31 7.66 -42.76 10.90
C GLY A 31 7.30 -41.37 10.38
N GLY A 32 6.31 -40.71 10.98
CA GLY A 32 5.69 -39.51 10.42
C GLY A 32 4.77 -39.83 9.23
N GLY A 33 3.92 -38.88 8.85
CA GLY A 33 2.97 -39.06 7.76
C GLY A 33 1.62 -39.62 8.21
N GLY A 34 0.57 -38.82 8.07
CA GLY A 34 -0.81 -39.23 8.29
C GLY A 34 -1.71 -38.08 8.72
N THR A 35 -3.02 -38.31 8.74
CA THR A 35 -4.02 -37.33 9.16
C THR A 35 -4.75 -37.84 10.40
N ILE A 36 -4.79 -37.00 11.44
CA ILE A 36 -5.60 -37.21 12.63
C ILE A 36 -6.99 -36.62 12.35
N LEU A 37 -8.02 -37.47 12.37
CA LEU A 37 -9.41 -37.06 12.16
C LEU A 37 -10.03 -36.66 13.48
N LEU A 38 -10.18 -35.36 13.70
CA LEU A 38 -10.78 -34.83 14.91
C LEU A 38 -12.31 -35.05 14.87
N PRO A 39 -12.94 -35.41 16.00
CA PRO A 39 -14.38 -35.64 16.06
C PRO A 39 -15.17 -34.32 15.95
N ASP A 40 -16.44 -34.44 15.57
CA ASP A 40 -17.43 -33.35 15.62
C ASP A 40 -17.81 -33.06 17.08
N ALA A 41 -17.10 -32.12 17.69
CA ALA A 41 -17.27 -31.73 19.08
C ALA A 41 -16.51 -30.42 19.37
N THR A 42 -16.91 -29.75 20.45
CA THR A 42 -16.07 -28.77 21.13
C THR A 42 -15.13 -29.49 22.10
N ILE A 43 -13.83 -29.35 21.89
CA ILE A 43 -12.77 -30.07 22.60
C ILE A 43 -11.95 -29.05 23.39
N ALA A 44 -12.07 -29.09 24.70
CA ALA A 44 -11.25 -28.27 25.58
C ALA A 44 -9.81 -28.76 25.58
N LEU A 45 -8.87 -27.84 25.37
CA LEU A 45 -7.44 -28.07 25.50
C LEU A 45 -6.94 -27.45 26.80
N THR A 46 -5.88 -28.04 27.35
CA THR A 46 -5.16 -27.55 28.52
C THR A 46 -3.71 -27.17 28.22
N GLU A 47 -3.21 -27.55 27.04
CA GLU A 47 -1.91 -27.18 26.50
C GLU A 47 -1.92 -27.26 24.95
N PRO A 48 -0.92 -26.67 24.26
CA PRO A 48 -0.83 -26.73 22.80
C PRO A 48 -0.76 -28.16 22.27
N LEU A 49 -1.50 -28.47 21.21
CA LEU A 49 -1.39 -29.75 20.50
C LEU A 49 -0.04 -29.81 19.75
N PRO A 50 0.59 -31.00 19.70
CA PRO A 50 1.91 -31.15 19.11
C PRO A 50 1.86 -30.99 17.58
N VAL A 51 2.89 -30.35 17.04
CA VAL A 51 3.12 -30.14 15.61
C VAL A 51 4.34 -30.95 15.20
N ALA A 52 4.23 -31.74 14.13
CA ALA A 52 5.34 -32.55 13.63
C ALA A 52 5.26 -32.73 12.11
N SER A 53 6.41 -32.98 11.49
CA SER A 53 6.53 -33.15 10.05
C SER A 53 5.66 -34.30 9.51
N GLY A 54 4.95 -34.03 8.42
CA GLY A 54 4.07 -34.98 7.72
C GLY A 54 2.75 -35.28 8.41
N ILE A 55 2.47 -34.71 9.59
CA ILE A 55 1.22 -34.93 10.32
C ILE A 55 0.20 -33.85 9.98
N GLY A 56 -1.03 -34.26 9.68
CA GLY A 56 -2.18 -33.39 9.50
C GLY A 56 -3.22 -33.53 10.61
N TYR A 57 -3.93 -32.45 10.90
CA TYR A 57 -5.14 -32.43 11.71
C TYR A 57 -6.31 -32.01 10.82
N GLN A 58 -7.35 -32.83 10.77
CA GLN A 58 -8.54 -32.54 9.99
C GLN A 58 -9.78 -32.71 10.85
N GLY A 59 -10.55 -31.63 11.00
CA GLY A 59 -11.83 -31.65 11.69
C GLY A 59 -13.02 -31.87 10.76
N VAL A 60 -14.21 -31.80 11.36
CA VAL A 60 -15.47 -31.55 10.67
C VAL A 60 -15.66 -30.04 10.59
N GLN A 61 -15.92 -29.52 9.39
CA GLN A 61 -16.02 -28.08 9.16
C GLN A 61 -16.96 -27.41 10.19
N PRO A 62 -16.52 -26.32 10.85
CA PRO A 62 -17.35 -25.60 11.80
C PRO A 62 -18.66 -25.11 11.19
N VAL A 63 -19.74 -25.25 11.94
CA VAL A 63 -21.03 -24.65 11.62
C VAL A 63 -21.11 -23.30 12.32
N LEU A 64 -21.35 -22.25 11.53
CA LEU A 64 -21.39 -20.88 11.99
C LEU A 64 -22.84 -20.40 12.15
N ASP A 65 -23.11 -19.73 13.26
CA ASP A 65 -24.33 -18.95 13.46
C ASP A 65 -23.99 -17.46 13.34
N TYR A 66 -24.47 -16.80 12.28
CA TYR A 66 -24.12 -15.42 11.98
C TYR A 66 -24.92 -14.47 12.87
N LEU A 67 -24.23 -13.54 13.54
CA LEU A 67 -24.83 -12.59 14.47
C LEU A 67 -25.71 -11.53 13.78
N ASN A 68 -25.69 -11.48 12.45
CA ASN A 68 -26.56 -10.65 11.64
C ASN A 68 -27.08 -11.46 10.42
N ASP A 69 -28.38 -11.73 10.39
CA ASP A 69 -29.04 -12.54 9.36
C ASP A 69 -29.05 -11.90 7.95
N SER A 70 -28.62 -10.64 7.81
CA SER A 70 -28.71 -9.90 6.54
C SER A 70 -27.45 -9.92 5.69
N VAL A 71 -26.28 -10.22 6.25
CA VAL A 71 -25.01 -10.19 5.51
C VAL A 71 -24.05 -11.30 5.99
N PRO A 72 -23.56 -12.17 5.09
CA PRO A 72 -22.70 -13.32 5.45
C PRO A 72 -21.24 -12.94 5.82
N ASP A 73 -20.91 -11.65 5.85
CA ASP A 73 -19.63 -11.08 6.28
C ASP A 73 -19.70 -10.46 7.69
N SER A 74 -20.77 -10.77 8.43
CA SER A 74 -20.95 -10.36 9.82
C SER A 74 -20.16 -11.24 10.79
N GLY A 75 -20.09 -10.78 12.05
CA GLY A 75 -19.63 -11.65 13.14
C GLY A 75 -20.46 -12.94 13.22
N TRP A 76 -19.88 -13.98 13.79
CA TRP A 76 -20.46 -15.33 13.86
C TRP A 76 -20.02 -16.05 15.13
N ASP A 77 -20.84 -16.97 15.66
CA ASP A 77 -20.55 -17.92 16.75
C ASP A 77 -20.45 -19.37 16.22
N PHE A 78 -19.84 -20.27 17.01
CA PHE A 78 -19.80 -21.70 16.69
C PHE A 78 -21.03 -22.42 17.25
N VAL A 79 -21.70 -23.21 16.41
CA VAL A 79 -22.86 -24.04 16.82
C VAL A 79 -22.71 -25.53 16.49
N GLY A 80 -21.62 -25.92 15.84
CA GLY A 80 -21.30 -27.32 15.53
C GLY A 80 -19.97 -27.48 14.80
N GLY A 81 -19.62 -28.71 14.45
CA GLY A 81 -18.33 -29.06 13.86
C GLY A 81 -17.23 -29.28 14.91
N THR A 82 -16.00 -29.47 14.44
CA THR A 82 -14.83 -29.58 15.31
C THR A 82 -14.38 -28.19 15.76
N VAL A 83 -14.45 -27.92 17.07
CA VAL A 83 -13.97 -26.69 17.70
C VAL A 83 -12.95 -27.02 18.77
N LEU A 84 -11.75 -26.47 18.68
CA LEU A 84 -10.77 -26.48 19.76
C LEU A 84 -10.98 -25.24 20.64
N ALA A 85 -11.05 -25.44 21.95
CA ALA A 85 -11.28 -24.36 22.91
C ALA A 85 -10.16 -24.31 23.96
N GLY A 86 -9.53 -23.15 24.11
CA GLY A 86 -8.54 -22.88 25.16
C GLY A 86 -9.12 -22.07 26.33
N ASP A 87 -8.24 -21.65 27.23
CA ASP A 87 -8.55 -20.81 28.39
C ASP A 87 -7.93 -19.40 28.31
N GLY A 88 -7.37 -19.05 27.15
CA GLY A 88 -6.71 -17.76 26.87
C GLY A 88 -5.23 -17.70 27.26
N THR A 89 -4.62 -18.79 27.74
CA THR A 89 -3.24 -18.76 28.28
C THR A 89 -2.17 -19.37 27.38
N PHE A 90 -2.55 -20.14 26.36
CA PHE A 90 -1.62 -20.81 25.43
C PHE A 90 -2.18 -20.86 24.00
N PRO A 91 -1.35 -21.17 22.98
CA PRO A 91 -1.83 -21.35 21.61
C PRO A 91 -2.36 -22.76 21.32
N ALA A 92 -3.29 -22.93 20.38
CA ALA A 92 -3.84 -24.27 20.08
C ALA A 92 -2.80 -25.20 19.42
N PHE A 93 -2.03 -24.66 18.46
CA PHE A 93 -0.86 -25.32 17.88
C PHE A 93 0.36 -24.40 17.99
N ALA A 94 1.48 -24.97 18.46
CA ALA A 94 2.76 -24.27 18.56
C ALA A 94 3.92 -25.10 18.02
N ALA A 95 4.81 -24.46 17.27
CA ALA A 95 6.09 -25.01 16.87
C ALA A 95 7.09 -23.89 16.62
N ASN A 96 8.30 -24.01 17.16
CA ASN A 96 9.37 -23.04 16.93
C ASN A 96 8.94 -21.58 17.19
N ASP A 97 8.07 -21.38 18.18
CA ASP A 97 7.35 -20.13 18.45
C ASP A 97 8.06 -19.24 19.48
N ALA A 98 9.26 -19.65 19.91
CA ALA A 98 10.16 -18.86 20.74
C ALA A 98 11.29 -18.25 19.89
N ASP A 99 11.55 -16.96 20.13
CA ASP A 99 12.65 -16.23 19.52
C ASP A 99 14.01 -16.85 19.90
N LEU A 100 14.92 -16.91 18.95
CA LEU A 100 16.31 -17.31 19.15
C LEU A 100 17.25 -16.10 19.04
N GLY A 101 18.34 -16.10 19.81
CA GLY A 101 19.37 -15.06 19.71
C GLY A 101 20.08 -15.03 18.35
N SER A 102 20.14 -16.18 17.66
CA SER A 102 20.66 -16.34 16.31
C SER A 102 20.00 -17.52 15.62
N PRO A 103 19.96 -17.57 14.27
CA PRO A 103 19.45 -18.73 13.56
C PRO A 103 20.23 -20.01 13.87
N HIS A 104 19.56 -21.16 13.82
CA HIS A 104 20.22 -22.46 13.96
C HIS A 104 21.19 -22.71 12.79
N SER A 105 22.34 -23.35 13.05
CA SER A 105 23.37 -23.59 12.01
C SER A 105 22.89 -24.56 10.92
N HIS A 106 21.95 -25.43 11.28
CA HIS A 106 21.27 -26.36 10.38
C HIS A 106 19.77 -26.10 10.46
N ILE A 107 19.33 -25.03 9.79
CA ILE A 107 17.94 -24.57 9.89
C ILE A 107 16.92 -25.59 9.39
N THR A 108 17.34 -26.54 8.55
CA THR A 108 16.51 -27.63 8.06
C THR A 108 16.15 -28.65 9.13
N ASP A 109 16.96 -28.77 10.19
CA ASP A 109 16.77 -29.79 11.23
C ASP A 109 15.56 -29.50 12.11
N ASP A 110 15.29 -28.21 12.33
CA ASP A 110 14.16 -27.73 13.15
C ASP A 110 12.90 -27.48 12.31
N CYS A 111 12.97 -27.63 10.99
CA CYS A 111 11.87 -27.29 10.11
C CYS A 111 10.74 -28.31 10.17
N VAL A 112 9.51 -27.82 10.38
CA VAL A 112 8.30 -28.63 10.24
C VAL A 112 7.89 -28.67 8.77
N THR A 113 7.93 -29.85 8.16
CA THR A 113 7.62 -30.05 6.75
C THR A 113 6.31 -30.81 6.56
N GLY A 114 5.47 -30.43 5.60
CA GLY A 114 4.27 -31.20 5.26
C GLY A 114 3.20 -31.26 6.34
N TRP A 115 3.17 -30.31 7.28
CA TRP A 115 2.14 -30.22 8.30
C TRP A 115 0.83 -29.72 7.70
N ARG A 116 -0.30 -30.19 8.24
CA ARG A 116 -1.63 -29.80 7.76
C ARG A 116 -2.60 -29.47 8.88
N CYS A 117 -3.44 -28.47 8.66
CA CYS A 117 -4.51 -28.10 9.58
C CYS A 117 -5.74 -27.66 8.78
N GLU A 118 -6.84 -28.39 8.92
CA GLU A 118 -7.95 -28.36 7.98
C GLU A 118 -9.30 -28.46 8.70
N HIS A 119 -10.27 -27.59 8.35
CA HIS A 119 -11.66 -27.68 8.80
C HIS A 119 -11.85 -27.62 10.33
N ILE A 120 -11.21 -26.68 11.02
CA ILE A 120 -11.23 -26.57 12.49
C ILE A 120 -11.63 -25.16 12.94
N GLY A 121 -12.48 -25.10 13.96
CA GLY A 121 -12.82 -23.90 14.70
C GLY A 121 -11.89 -23.70 15.90
N PHE A 122 -11.51 -22.46 16.20
CA PHE A 122 -10.65 -22.14 17.34
C PHE A 122 -11.25 -21.00 18.16
N THR A 123 -11.26 -21.14 19.49
CA THR A 123 -11.72 -20.09 20.40
C THR A 123 -10.94 -20.07 21.71
N GLY A 124 -10.75 -18.88 22.29
CA GLY A 124 -10.18 -18.75 23.63
C GLY A 124 -8.70 -19.13 23.74
N PHE A 125 -7.87 -18.77 22.77
CA PHE A 125 -6.42 -19.02 22.81
C PHE A 125 -5.63 -17.71 22.89
N THR A 126 -4.35 -17.76 23.22
CA THR A 126 -3.48 -16.62 22.90
C THR A 126 -3.37 -16.46 21.39
N ARG A 127 -3.13 -17.57 20.68
CA ARG A 127 -3.14 -17.69 19.22
C ARG A 127 -3.70 -19.05 18.80
N ALA A 128 -4.47 -19.17 17.72
CA ALA A 128 -4.88 -20.50 17.25
C ALA A 128 -3.68 -21.28 16.68
N ILE A 129 -2.87 -20.62 15.85
CA ILE A 129 -1.62 -21.16 15.31
C ILE A 129 -0.50 -20.18 15.63
N SER A 130 0.57 -20.68 16.25
CA SER A 130 1.80 -19.94 16.53
C SER A 130 2.98 -20.77 16.02
N ILE A 131 3.41 -20.55 14.78
CA ILE A 131 4.50 -21.32 14.18
C ILE A 131 5.59 -20.40 13.60
N GLY A 132 6.83 -20.66 14.00
CA GLY A 132 7.99 -19.83 13.69
C GLY A 132 8.10 -18.59 14.59
N ALA A 133 9.30 -18.04 14.69
CA ALA A 133 9.61 -16.87 15.53
C ALA A 133 10.88 -16.15 15.03
N VAL A 134 11.34 -15.11 15.72
CA VAL A 134 12.60 -14.44 15.35
C VAL A 134 13.74 -15.44 15.35
N ASN A 135 14.46 -15.51 14.23
CA ASN A 135 15.55 -16.46 14.00
C ASN A 135 15.17 -17.95 14.08
N ASN A 136 13.88 -18.31 14.13
CA ASN A 136 13.43 -19.69 14.28
C ASN A 136 12.49 -20.10 13.14
N ILE A 137 12.81 -21.19 12.44
CA ILE A 137 12.11 -21.56 11.22
C ILE A 137 10.69 -22.06 11.49
N GLY A 138 9.75 -21.73 10.59
CA GLY A 138 8.38 -22.21 10.69
C GLY A 138 8.14 -23.43 9.79
N LEU A 139 7.15 -23.30 8.91
CA LEU A 139 6.65 -24.37 8.07
C LEU A 139 7.30 -24.42 6.69
N GLN A 140 7.48 -25.62 6.15
CA GLN A 140 7.74 -25.81 4.73
C GLN A 140 6.78 -26.82 4.10
N PHE A 141 6.45 -26.65 2.82
CA PHE A 141 5.65 -27.63 2.07
C PHE A 141 4.33 -28.01 2.75
N SER A 142 3.72 -27.07 3.46
CA SER A 142 2.60 -27.31 4.37
C SER A 142 1.29 -26.75 3.82
N THR A 143 0.16 -27.17 4.39
CA THR A 143 -1.17 -26.71 3.95
C THR A 143 -2.03 -26.34 5.16
N ILE A 144 -2.60 -25.14 5.14
CA ILE A 144 -3.50 -24.66 6.19
C ILE A 144 -4.78 -24.18 5.48
N HIS A 145 -5.93 -24.79 5.76
CA HIS A 145 -7.15 -24.38 5.09
C HIS A 145 -8.45 -24.53 5.89
N ASP A 146 -9.45 -23.72 5.55
CA ASP A 146 -10.79 -23.76 6.16
C ASP A 146 -10.74 -23.64 7.68
N LEU A 147 -10.04 -22.62 8.17
CA LEU A 147 -9.91 -22.36 9.60
C LEU A 147 -10.78 -21.17 9.99
N PHE A 148 -11.56 -21.37 11.05
CA PHE A 148 -12.41 -20.36 11.63
C PHE A 148 -11.87 -20.07 13.02
N ILE A 149 -11.37 -18.86 13.24
CA ILE A 149 -10.62 -18.51 14.44
C ILE A 149 -11.28 -17.32 15.08
N ARG A 150 -11.58 -17.41 16.37
CA ARG A 150 -12.12 -16.28 17.11
C ARG A 150 -11.55 -16.15 18.50
N ASP A 151 -11.78 -14.97 19.07
CA ASP A 151 -11.56 -14.70 20.49
C ASP A 151 -10.15 -15.11 20.95
N CYS A 152 -9.14 -14.66 20.19
CA CYS A 152 -7.74 -14.85 20.54
C CYS A 152 -7.17 -13.59 21.19
N GLY A 153 -6.42 -13.77 22.28
CA GLY A 153 -5.81 -12.68 23.05
C GLY A 153 -4.65 -11.97 22.35
N ASP A 154 -4.15 -12.53 21.24
CA ASP A 154 -3.12 -11.94 20.38
C ASP A 154 -3.51 -12.08 18.89
N TRP A 155 -2.75 -12.83 18.09
CA TRP A 155 -3.07 -13.11 16.69
C TRP A 155 -4.00 -14.32 16.59
N GLY A 156 -4.97 -14.30 15.69
CA GLY A 156 -5.70 -15.52 15.34
C GLY A 156 -4.74 -16.56 14.72
N LEU A 157 -3.97 -16.13 13.72
CA LEU A 157 -2.93 -16.93 13.09
C LEU A 157 -1.62 -16.12 13.07
N PHE A 158 -0.56 -16.72 13.61
CA PHE A 158 0.82 -16.22 13.51
C PHE A 158 1.68 -17.28 12.82
N LEU A 159 2.11 -16.97 11.60
CA LEU A 159 2.93 -17.85 10.79
C LEU A 159 4.15 -17.09 10.29
N ALA A 160 5.32 -17.42 10.84
CA ALA A 160 6.59 -16.83 10.46
C ALA A 160 7.50 -17.87 9.77
N ASN A 161 8.41 -17.39 8.94
CA ASN A 161 9.51 -18.17 8.36
C ASN A 161 9.04 -19.41 7.60
N PHE A 162 7.98 -19.25 6.81
CA PHE A 162 7.40 -20.32 6.02
C PHE A 162 7.91 -20.32 4.58
N MET A 163 7.89 -21.47 3.92
CA MET A 163 8.22 -21.59 2.49
C MET A 163 7.36 -22.64 1.80
N HIS A 164 6.99 -22.43 0.53
CA HIS A 164 6.23 -23.42 -0.26
C HIS A 164 4.95 -23.88 0.44
N THR A 165 4.24 -22.96 1.10
CA THR A 165 3.07 -23.26 1.92
C THR A 165 1.81 -22.71 1.25
N ASP A 166 0.74 -23.50 1.28
CA ASP A 166 -0.59 -23.09 0.82
C ASP A 166 -1.47 -22.76 2.03
N VAL A 167 -1.96 -21.52 2.09
CA VAL A 167 -2.88 -21.05 3.14
C VAL A 167 -4.16 -20.55 2.47
N SER A 168 -5.33 -21.08 2.86
CA SER A 168 -6.57 -20.61 2.22
C SER A 168 -7.79 -20.65 3.13
N ARG A 169 -8.75 -19.73 2.91
CA ARG A 169 -10.01 -19.68 3.66
C ARG A 169 -9.77 -19.61 5.17
N ILE A 170 -9.04 -18.56 5.59
CA ILE A 170 -8.74 -18.28 6.99
C ILE A 170 -9.62 -17.11 7.46
N TRP A 171 -10.51 -17.38 8.40
CA TRP A 171 -11.51 -16.44 8.89
C TRP A 171 -11.20 -16.10 10.35
N THR A 172 -10.85 -14.83 10.62
CA THR A 172 -10.60 -14.35 11.98
C THR A 172 -11.68 -13.37 12.44
N HIS A 173 -12.17 -13.53 13.68
CA HIS A 173 -13.17 -12.65 14.29
C HIS A 173 -12.86 -12.43 15.78
N LEU A 174 -12.91 -11.20 16.30
CA LEU A 174 -12.60 -10.91 17.71
C LEU A 174 -11.16 -11.32 18.14
N CYS A 175 -10.21 -11.41 17.21
CA CYS A 175 -8.79 -11.58 17.56
C CYS A 175 -8.16 -10.19 17.81
N GLU A 176 -7.33 -10.07 18.85
CA GLU A 176 -6.72 -8.79 19.22
C GLU A 176 -5.96 -8.13 18.05
N ASN A 177 -5.25 -8.93 17.26
CA ASN A 177 -4.41 -8.43 16.17
C ASN A 177 -4.85 -8.83 14.75
N GLY A 178 -5.72 -9.84 14.59
CA GLY A 178 -6.10 -10.39 13.28
C GLY A 178 -5.15 -11.51 12.83
N GLN A 179 -4.49 -11.36 11.67
CA GLN A 179 -3.62 -12.39 11.07
C GLN A 179 -2.21 -11.85 10.77
N PHE A 180 -1.18 -12.67 11.02
CA PHE A 180 0.22 -12.35 10.78
C PHE A 180 0.92 -13.43 9.95
N TYR A 181 1.55 -12.97 8.86
CA TYR A 181 2.39 -13.76 7.98
C TYR A 181 3.73 -13.03 7.77
N GLY A 182 4.88 -13.67 8.00
CA GLY A 182 6.12 -12.93 7.80
C GLY A 182 7.42 -13.69 7.74
N ALA A 183 8.48 -12.96 7.38
CA ALA A 183 9.87 -13.39 7.45
C ALA A 183 10.55 -12.75 8.66
N LEU A 184 10.94 -13.57 9.63
CA LEU A 184 11.66 -13.17 10.85
C LEU A 184 13.09 -13.74 10.92
N LEU A 185 13.56 -14.38 9.84
CA LEU A 185 14.93 -14.82 9.61
C LEU A 185 15.68 -13.80 8.74
N PRO A 186 16.98 -13.59 8.95
CA PRO A 186 17.80 -12.81 8.04
C PRO A 186 17.89 -13.51 6.68
N ALA A 187 17.88 -12.72 5.60
CA ALA A 187 17.93 -13.23 4.22
C ALA A 187 19.20 -14.02 3.91
N SER A 188 20.29 -13.78 4.66
CA SER A 188 21.53 -14.56 4.57
C SER A 188 21.38 -16.02 5.04
N THR A 189 20.34 -16.32 5.81
CA THR A 189 20.00 -17.68 6.25
C THR A 189 18.95 -18.30 5.35
N LEU A 190 17.82 -17.60 5.16
CA LEU A 190 16.72 -18.02 4.32
C LEU A 190 15.92 -16.79 3.90
N MET A 191 15.34 -16.82 2.71
CA MET A 191 14.31 -15.86 2.29
C MET A 191 12.95 -16.59 2.30
N PRO A 192 12.19 -16.53 3.42
CA PRO A 192 10.85 -17.11 3.49
C PRO A 192 9.95 -16.59 2.37
N GLY A 193 9.02 -17.41 1.89
CA GLY A 193 8.28 -17.05 0.69
C GLY A 193 7.75 -18.19 -0.18
N ASN A 194 7.62 -17.92 -1.47
CA ASN A 194 7.25 -18.90 -2.51
C ASN A 194 5.94 -19.64 -2.15
N SER A 195 4.96 -18.90 -1.66
CA SER A 195 3.79 -19.44 -0.97
C SER A 195 2.51 -18.79 -1.49
N ARG A 196 1.40 -19.53 -1.40
CA ARG A 196 0.10 -19.11 -1.92
C ARG A 196 -0.88 -18.89 -0.79
N PHE A 197 -1.61 -17.79 -0.88
CA PHE A 197 -2.65 -17.34 0.04
C PHE A 197 -3.92 -17.07 -0.76
N ASP A 198 -5.06 -17.50 -0.27
CA ASP A 198 -6.36 -17.27 -0.92
C ASP A 198 -7.48 -17.11 0.10
N SER A 199 -8.34 -16.12 -0.07
CA SER A 199 -9.54 -15.93 0.74
C SER A 199 -9.19 -15.77 2.23
N LEU A 200 -8.44 -14.71 2.54
CA LEU A 200 -8.12 -14.30 3.91
C LEU A 200 -9.16 -13.29 4.37
N PHE A 201 -9.82 -13.55 5.49
CA PHE A 201 -10.91 -12.71 5.99
C PHE A 201 -10.71 -12.35 7.46
N ASN A 202 -10.83 -11.06 7.79
CA ASN A 202 -10.76 -10.59 9.17
C ASN A 202 -11.91 -9.64 9.52
N ILE A 203 -12.54 -9.87 10.67
CA ILE A 203 -13.44 -8.92 11.33
C ILE A 203 -12.78 -8.47 12.62
N ILE A 204 -12.59 -7.16 12.77
CA ILE A 204 -11.98 -6.56 13.97
C ILE A 204 -12.84 -6.81 15.22
N PRO A 205 -12.26 -6.70 16.44
CA PRO A 205 -13.02 -6.80 17.68
C PRO A 205 -14.22 -5.83 17.74
N ALA A 206 -15.36 -6.30 18.27
CA ALA A 206 -16.59 -5.52 18.48
C ALA A 206 -17.20 -5.78 19.88
N ASP A 207 -16.41 -6.30 20.81
CA ASP A 207 -16.78 -6.77 22.14
C ASP A 207 -16.43 -5.79 23.28
N GLY A 208 -16.33 -4.50 22.95
CA GLY A 208 -15.99 -3.42 23.90
C GLY A 208 -14.49 -3.11 24.01
N ARG A 209 -13.62 -3.93 23.40
CA ARG A 209 -12.19 -3.59 23.23
C ARG A 209 -12.00 -2.40 22.28
N ASP A 210 -10.86 -1.74 22.40
CA ASP A 210 -10.49 -0.65 21.50
C ASP A 210 -10.09 -1.20 20.13
N ASN A 211 -11.09 -1.35 19.26
CA ASN A 211 -10.96 -1.99 17.96
C ASN A 211 -10.07 -1.25 16.94
N ARG A 212 -9.65 -0.02 17.27
CA ARG A 212 -8.62 0.73 16.53
C ARG A 212 -7.25 0.07 16.64
N LEU A 213 -7.01 -0.71 17.69
CA LEU A 213 -5.72 -1.34 17.94
C LEU A 213 -5.50 -2.61 17.10
N CYS A 214 -6.54 -3.26 16.59
CA CYS A 214 -6.40 -4.49 15.78
C CYS A 214 -5.70 -4.23 14.45
N ARG A 215 -4.71 -5.04 14.05
CA ARG A 215 -3.87 -4.79 12.86
C ARG A 215 -4.40 -5.35 11.54
N GLY A 216 -5.51 -6.07 11.57
CA GLY A 216 -6.10 -6.67 10.37
C GLY A 216 -5.23 -7.81 9.84
N ILE A 217 -4.91 -7.77 8.55
CA ILE A 217 -4.09 -8.80 7.87
C ILE A 217 -2.71 -8.23 7.54
N VAL A 218 -1.67 -8.87 8.06
CA VAL A 218 -0.28 -8.39 7.99
C VAL A 218 0.61 -9.36 7.24
N PHE A 219 1.31 -8.85 6.23
CA PHE A 219 2.46 -9.49 5.60
C PHE A 219 3.72 -8.67 5.90
N GLU A 220 4.71 -9.26 6.56
CA GLU A 220 5.85 -8.51 7.08
C GLU A 220 7.22 -9.16 6.86
N ALA A 221 8.18 -8.37 6.39
CA ALA A 221 9.61 -8.65 6.54
C ALA A 221 10.11 -8.08 7.88
N GLY A 222 10.02 -8.89 8.94
CA GLY A 222 10.10 -8.43 10.31
C GLY A 222 11.44 -8.68 11.01
N GLY A 223 12.25 -9.62 10.54
CA GLY A 223 13.59 -9.87 11.07
C GLY A 223 14.61 -8.84 10.61
N THR A 224 15.73 -8.70 11.31
CA THR A 224 16.84 -7.84 10.85
C THR A 224 17.41 -8.39 9.54
N GLY A 225 17.42 -7.57 8.48
CA GLY A 225 17.83 -8.03 7.15
C GLY A 225 16.95 -9.14 6.55
N ALA A 226 15.71 -9.31 7.04
CA ALA A 226 14.80 -10.36 6.57
C ALA A 226 14.15 -10.00 5.24
N HIS A 227 14.03 -10.97 4.32
CA HIS A 227 13.29 -10.78 3.06
C HIS A 227 12.12 -11.75 2.99
N LEU A 228 10.91 -11.21 2.81
CA LEU A 228 9.73 -11.99 2.45
C LEU A 228 9.56 -11.91 0.93
N ASN A 229 9.63 -13.05 0.23
CA ASN A 229 9.71 -13.05 -1.23
C ASN A 229 8.63 -13.92 -1.89
N GLU A 230 8.24 -13.57 -3.11
CA GLU A 230 7.39 -14.44 -3.96
C GLU A 230 6.10 -14.91 -3.29
N MET A 231 5.39 -13.97 -2.67
CA MET A 231 4.07 -14.20 -2.10
C MET A 231 3.02 -14.05 -3.19
N TYR A 232 2.08 -15.00 -3.28
CA TYR A 232 0.86 -14.83 -4.07
C TYR A 232 -0.32 -14.86 -3.12
N ALA A 233 -0.97 -13.73 -2.88
CA ALA A 233 -2.15 -13.62 -2.03
C ALA A 233 -3.32 -13.05 -2.84
N ASP A 234 -4.47 -13.70 -2.79
CA ASP A 234 -5.69 -13.28 -3.48
C ASP A 234 -6.88 -13.25 -2.50
N ARG A 235 -7.86 -12.36 -2.76
CA ARG A 235 -9.08 -12.17 -1.97
C ARG A 235 -8.76 -11.93 -0.50
N ILE A 236 -8.12 -10.81 -0.23
CA ILE A 236 -7.79 -10.37 1.13
C ILE A 236 -8.87 -9.39 1.54
N GLN A 237 -9.69 -9.74 2.53
CA GLN A 237 -10.75 -8.87 3.03
C GLN A 237 -10.61 -8.58 4.52
N ASN A 238 -10.74 -7.31 4.89
CA ASN A 238 -10.78 -6.88 6.28
C ASN A 238 -11.94 -5.92 6.53
N ASN A 239 -12.83 -6.32 7.43
CA ASN A 239 -14.02 -5.59 7.82
C ASN A 239 -13.80 -4.85 9.15
N ALA A 240 -13.74 -3.53 9.06
CA ALA A 240 -13.46 -2.63 10.16
C ALA A 240 -14.60 -1.61 10.45
N PHE A 241 -15.85 -1.98 10.13
CA PHE A 241 -17.03 -1.09 10.11
C PHE A 241 -17.34 -0.35 11.41
N ASN A 242 -16.84 -0.81 12.56
CA ASN A 242 -17.15 -0.26 13.88
C ASN A 242 -16.04 0.62 14.48
N ARG A 243 -15.02 1.02 13.71
CA ARG A 243 -13.99 1.96 14.18
C ARG A 243 -14.50 3.39 14.09
N ALA A 244 -14.39 4.11 15.21
CA ALA A 244 -14.63 5.55 15.28
C ALA A 244 -13.32 6.33 15.23
N GLU A 245 -13.35 7.53 14.65
CA GLU A 245 -12.20 8.44 14.67
C GLU A 245 -11.78 8.80 16.10
N LEU A 246 -10.49 8.70 16.37
CA LEU A 246 -9.84 9.30 17.53
C LEU A 246 -9.38 10.71 17.18
N LEU A 247 -9.93 11.72 17.85
CA LEU A 247 -9.41 13.08 17.82
C LEU A 247 -8.84 13.43 19.19
N MET A 248 -7.59 13.90 19.24
CA MET A 248 -6.92 14.22 20.50
C MET A 248 -5.97 15.39 20.36
N SER A 249 -5.89 16.25 21.39
CA SER A 249 -4.85 17.28 21.46
C SER A 249 -3.49 16.62 21.71
N ALA A 250 -2.55 16.88 20.81
CA ALA A 250 -1.15 16.48 20.90
C ALA A 250 -0.30 17.72 21.17
N THR A 251 0.44 17.72 22.28
CA THR A 251 1.32 18.83 22.67
C THR A 251 2.75 18.52 22.26
N LEU A 252 3.31 19.41 21.44
CA LEU A 252 4.64 19.33 20.88
C LEU A 252 5.56 20.33 21.57
N SER A 253 6.80 19.91 21.81
CA SER A 253 7.86 20.73 22.41
C SER A 253 9.06 20.78 21.50
N SER A 254 9.59 21.98 21.25
CA SER A 254 10.72 22.22 20.35
C SER A 254 11.93 21.38 20.76
N GLY A 255 12.50 20.66 19.80
CA GLY A 255 13.67 19.78 20.03
C GLY A 255 13.35 18.46 20.73
N SER A 256 12.08 18.15 21.00
CA SER A 256 11.64 16.89 21.61
C SER A 256 10.96 15.97 20.59
N ALA A 257 11.22 14.67 20.71
CA ALA A 257 10.45 13.63 20.02
C ALA A 257 9.23 13.15 20.82
N SER A 258 9.18 13.48 22.10
CA SER A 258 8.05 13.19 22.98
C SER A 258 6.89 14.13 22.70
N ILE A 259 5.75 13.55 22.33
CA ILE A 259 4.49 14.25 22.09
C ILE A 259 3.53 13.82 23.20
N ALA A 260 3.09 14.79 24.02
CA ALA A 260 2.14 14.51 25.09
C ALA A 260 0.72 14.43 24.53
N VAL A 261 -0.03 13.42 24.97
CA VAL A 261 -1.42 13.14 24.59
C VAL A 261 -2.25 12.93 25.85
N ALA A 262 -3.58 12.98 25.76
CA ALA A 262 -4.45 12.84 26.93
C ALA A 262 -4.50 11.39 27.47
N ASP A 263 -4.47 10.40 26.57
CA ASP A 263 -4.51 8.98 26.89
C ASP A 263 -3.64 8.20 25.91
N GLY A 264 -2.48 7.71 26.37
CA GLY A 264 -1.58 6.92 25.55
C GLY A 264 -2.07 5.51 25.25
N ALA A 265 -3.00 4.95 26.05
CA ALA A 265 -3.54 3.61 25.82
C ALA A 265 -4.38 3.50 24.54
N LYS A 266 -4.75 4.64 23.94
CA LYS A 266 -5.41 4.74 22.63
C LYS A 266 -4.48 4.54 21.44
N PHE A 267 -3.18 4.41 21.71
CA PHE A 267 -2.15 4.26 20.70
C PHE A 267 -1.35 2.99 20.97
N ARG A 268 -0.77 2.47 19.89
CA ARG A 268 0.25 1.42 19.95
C ARG A 268 1.27 1.68 18.86
N ALA A 269 2.47 1.13 19.03
CA ALA A 269 3.50 1.20 17.99
C ALA A 269 2.93 0.72 16.64
N ARG A 270 3.29 1.43 15.56
CA ARG A 270 2.87 1.28 14.16
C ARG A 270 1.49 1.80 13.80
N MET A 271 0.73 2.34 14.76
CA MET A 271 -0.56 2.92 14.47
C MET A 271 -0.40 4.18 13.58
N PRO A 272 -1.05 4.25 12.41
CA PRO A 272 -1.07 5.45 11.59
C PRO A 272 -1.84 6.59 12.27
N VAL A 273 -1.29 7.79 12.21
CA VAL A 273 -1.87 9.02 12.78
C VAL A 273 -1.65 10.17 11.80
N THR A 274 -2.55 11.15 11.80
CA THR A 274 -2.40 12.39 11.03
C THR A 274 -2.58 13.60 11.94
N PHE A 275 -2.23 14.78 11.46
CA PHE A 275 -2.59 16.04 12.10
C PHE A 275 -3.58 16.82 11.24
N THR A 276 -4.50 17.54 11.88
CA THR A 276 -5.48 18.37 11.16
C THR A 276 -4.91 19.73 10.73
N GLY A 277 -3.75 20.13 11.25
CA GLY A 277 -3.07 21.39 10.94
C GLY A 277 -1.56 21.22 10.74
N SER A 278 -0.96 22.16 9.99
CA SER A 278 0.48 22.17 9.70
C SER A 278 1.19 23.19 10.60
N ASN A 279 2.00 22.72 11.53
CA ASN A 279 2.90 23.55 12.34
C ASN A 279 3.98 22.66 12.99
N TYR A 280 5.01 23.25 13.61
CA TYR A 280 6.00 22.52 14.42
C TYR A 280 6.73 21.37 13.68
N GLY A 281 6.83 21.47 12.36
CA GLY A 281 7.47 20.47 11.49
C GLY A 281 6.55 19.35 11.01
N VAL A 282 5.28 19.31 11.44
CA VAL A 282 4.29 18.37 10.90
C VAL A 282 3.47 18.97 9.77
N THR A 283 3.00 18.12 8.87
CA THR A 283 2.15 18.50 7.72
C THR A 283 0.75 17.93 7.90
N ALA A 284 -0.27 18.77 7.73
CA ALA A 284 -1.67 18.37 7.83
C ALA A 284 -2.01 17.25 6.83
N GLY A 285 -2.78 16.26 7.28
CA GLY A 285 -3.23 15.13 6.45
C GLY A 285 -2.15 14.13 6.04
N ARG A 286 -0.87 14.39 6.32
CA ARG A 286 0.21 13.41 6.12
C ARG A 286 0.12 12.32 7.19
N VAL A 287 0.28 11.07 6.76
CA VAL A 287 0.32 9.92 7.67
C VAL A 287 1.70 9.82 8.32
N TYR A 288 1.71 9.92 9.64
CA TYR A 288 2.79 9.53 10.52
C TYR A 288 2.44 8.19 11.18
N VAL A 289 3.40 7.56 11.81
CA VAL A 289 3.21 6.29 12.51
C VAL A 289 3.73 6.40 13.94
N VAL A 290 2.98 5.87 14.90
CA VAL A 290 3.42 5.82 16.29
C VAL A 290 4.65 4.91 16.39
N LYS A 291 5.73 5.40 16.98
CA LYS A 291 7.00 4.67 17.16
C LYS A 291 7.05 3.99 18.52
N SER A 292 6.59 4.69 19.55
CA SER A 292 6.58 4.21 20.92
C SER A 292 5.47 4.91 21.71
N VAL A 293 5.05 4.26 22.80
CA VAL A 293 4.08 4.79 23.76
C VAL A 293 4.66 4.56 25.15
N ASN A 294 4.73 5.60 25.97
CA ASN A 294 5.16 5.53 27.36
C ASN A 294 4.24 6.41 28.21
N GLY A 295 3.33 5.77 28.95
CA GLY A 295 2.23 6.47 29.61
C GLY A 295 1.46 7.32 28.61
N ASN A 296 1.25 8.60 28.94
CA ASN A 296 0.56 9.59 28.10
C ASN A 296 1.48 10.34 27.13
N THR A 297 2.62 9.75 26.79
CA THR A 297 3.56 10.30 25.81
C THR A 297 3.71 9.30 24.66
N ILE A 298 3.56 9.80 23.44
CA ILE A 298 3.86 9.04 22.23
C ILE A 298 5.06 9.63 21.52
N GLN A 299 5.73 8.82 20.72
CA GLN A 299 6.64 9.29 19.67
C GLN A 299 6.05 8.89 18.33
N ILE A 300 6.25 9.71 17.30
CA ILE A 300 5.82 9.41 15.93
C ILE A 300 7.02 9.41 14.99
N GLY A 301 6.87 8.82 13.82
CA GLY A 301 7.85 8.82 12.73
C GLY A 301 7.14 8.95 11.39
N THR A 302 7.90 9.15 10.32
CA THR A 302 7.36 9.19 8.96
C THR A 302 7.14 7.79 8.38
N ALA A 303 7.80 6.76 8.94
CA ALA A 303 7.68 5.35 8.54
C ALA A 303 7.99 4.42 9.75
N PHE A 304 7.65 3.13 9.67
CA PHE A 304 7.93 2.15 10.73
C PHE A 304 9.42 1.99 10.98
N THR A 305 10.25 2.17 9.97
CA THR A 305 11.71 2.11 10.02
C THR A 305 12.37 3.48 10.22
N SER A 306 11.62 4.60 10.12
CA SER A 306 12.20 5.94 10.29
C SER A 306 12.61 6.22 11.74
N PRO A 307 13.55 7.14 11.98
CA PRO A 307 13.76 7.72 13.31
C PRO A 307 12.48 8.39 13.86
N ALA A 308 12.46 8.62 15.16
CA ALA A 308 11.41 9.43 15.79
C ALA A 308 11.49 10.88 15.30
N PHE A 309 10.33 11.45 15.01
CA PHE A 309 10.16 12.84 14.61
C PHE A 309 10.44 13.77 15.79
N THR A 310 11.22 14.82 15.55
CA THR A 310 11.51 15.86 16.53
C THR A 310 10.79 17.16 16.15
N ALA A 311 9.97 17.69 17.06
CA ALA A 311 9.19 18.89 16.77
C ALA A 311 10.08 20.14 16.63
N SER A 312 9.73 21.01 15.69
CA SER A 312 10.50 22.24 15.39
C SER A 312 10.03 23.48 16.16
N GLY A 313 9.04 23.33 17.06
CA GLY A 313 8.50 24.42 17.86
C GLY A 313 7.57 23.93 18.97
N ASN A 314 7.00 24.85 19.76
CA ASN A 314 6.14 24.55 20.90
C ASN A 314 4.68 24.88 20.61
N GLY A 315 3.77 23.99 21.01
CA GLY A 315 2.33 24.24 21.02
C GLY A 315 1.51 22.95 20.92
N SER A 316 0.24 23.08 20.57
CA SER A 316 -0.66 21.92 20.43
C SER A 316 -1.30 21.88 19.05
N LEU A 317 -1.47 20.67 18.54
CA LEU A 317 -2.22 20.38 17.32
C LEU A 317 -3.24 19.27 17.60
N THR A 318 -4.27 19.16 16.78
CA THR A 318 -5.19 18.02 16.86
C THR A 318 -4.63 16.86 16.04
N LEU A 319 -4.42 15.74 16.70
CA LEU A 319 -4.04 14.47 16.12
C LEU A 319 -5.30 13.66 15.82
N SER A 320 -5.36 13.04 14.63
CA SER A 320 -6.44 12.16 14.19
C SER A 320 -5.93 10.74 13.92
N SER A 321 -6.70 9.73 14.31
CA SER A 321 -6.49 8.35 13.86
C SER A 321 -7.78 7.55 13.83
N TRP A 322 -7.96 6.77 12.78
CA TRP A 322 -9.03 5.79 12.68
C TRP A 322 -8.56 4.37 13.08
N GLY A 323 -7.34 4.23 13.63
CA GLY A 323 -6.78 2.93 14.01
C GLY A 323 -5.66 2.47 13.11
N MET A 324 -5.28 1.22 13.32
CA MET A 324 -4.33 0.46 12.50
C MET A 324 -4.78 0.29 11.05
N PRO A 325 -3.85 -0.14 10.16
CA PRO A 325 -4.22 -0.53 8.81
C PRO A 325 -5.24 -1.67 8.77
N CYS A 326 -5.97 -1.77 7.68
CA CYS A 326 -6.78 -2.96 7.39
C CYS A 326 -5.92 -4.04 6.73
N PHE A 327 -5.03 -3.61 5.84
CA PHE A 327 -4.00 -4.43 5.23
C PHE A 327 -2.63 -3.76 5.38
N GLU A 328 -1.65 -4.54 5.84
CA GLU A 328 -0.29 -4.08 6.08
C GLU A 328 0.72 -4.96 5.32
N LEU A 329 1.51 -4.34 4.44
CA LEU A 329 2.65 -4.93 3.76
C LEU A 329 3.91 -4.16 4.16
N SER A 330 4.68 -4.65 5.11
CA SER A 330 5.69 -3.81 5.76
C SER A 330 7.03 -4.48 6.04
N SER A 331 8.00 -3.65 6.41
CA SER A 331 9.26 -4.07 7.02
C SER A 331 9.36 -3.56 8.46
N ARG A 332 10.00 -4.32 9.35
CA ARG A 332 10.25 -3.89 10.74
C ARG A 332 11.61 -3.25 10.97
N ASN A 333 12.64 -3.77 10.33
CA ASN A 333 14.04 -3.52 10.67
C ASN A 333 14.85 -3.07 9.46
N GLU A 334 16.02 -2.49 9.72
CA GLU A 334 16.96 -2.11 8.66
C GLU A 334 17.33 -3.31 7.78
N GLY A 335 17.40 -3.07 6.47
CA GLY A 335 17.71 -4.08 5.47
C GLY A 335 16.59 -5.10 5.19
N ALA A 336 15.45 -5.01 5.89
CA ALA A 336 14.31 -5.87 5.66
C ALA A 336 13.37 -5.31 4.59
N PHE A 337 12.84 -6.17 3.73
CA PHE A 337 11.89 -5.77 2.70
C PHE A 337 11.02 -6.93 2.21
N VAL A 338 9.86 -6.60 1.66
CA VAL A 338 9.02 -7.56 0.93
C VAL A 338 9.30 -7.42 -0.56
N SER A 339 9.44 -8.52 -1.29
CA SER A 339 9.80 -8.47 -2.71
C SER A 339 9.03 -9.44 -3.61
N ASN A 340 8.92 -9.07 -4.89
CA ASN A 340 8.39 -9.89 -5.99
C ASN A 340 7.05 -10.58 -5.68
N SER A 341 6.17 -9.86 -4.98
CA SER A 341 4.94 -10.42 -4.41
C SER A 341 3.70 -9.82 -5.06
N ARG A 342 2.60 -10.57 -5.06
CA ARG A 342 1.31 -10.15 -5.60
C ARG A 342 0.22 -10.26 -4.54
N PHE A 343 -0.49 -9.17 -4.32
CA PHE A 343 -1.63 -9.04 -3.43
C PHE A 343 -2.81 -8.58 -4.27
N LEU A 344 -3.75 -9.48 -4.49
CA LEU A 344 -4.87 -9.32 -5.41
C LEU A 344 -6.20 -9.34 -4.67
N GLY A 345 -7.19 -8.60 -5.18
CA GLY A 345 -8.50 -8.52 -4.55
C GLY A 345 -8.43 -8.05 -3.10
N VAL A 346 -7.62 -7.01 -2.84
CA VAL A 346 -7.53 -6.38 -1.53
C VAL A 346 -8.77 -5.54 -1.30
N ASP A 347 -9.63 -6.03 -0.42
CA ASP A 347 -10.90 -5.46 -0.01
C ASP A 347 -10.77 -4.96 1.43
N VAL A 348 -10.70 -3.64 1.61
CA VAL A 348 -10.56 -3.04 2.94
C VAL A 348 -11.74 -2.12 3.21
N GLU A 349 -12.56 -2.47 4.21
CA GLU A 349 -13.82 -1.81 4.49
C GLU A 349 -13.87 -1.30 5.94
N GLY A 350 -14.58 -0.20 6.22
CA GLY A 350 -14.78 0.27 7.61
C GLY A 350 -13.52 0.83 8.32
N GLY A 351 -13.64 1.78 9.28
CA GLY A 351 -12.58 2.72 9.75
C GLY A 351 -11.10 2.27 9.71
N SER A 352 -10.17 3.12 9.25
CA SER A 352 -8.72 2.79 9.17
C SER A 352 -7.81 4.02 9.11
N GLY A 353 -6.71 4.04 9.86
CA GLY A 353 -5.72 5.13 9.79
C GLY A 353 -4.90 5.10 8.49
N ALA A 354 -4.82 3.94 7.86
CA ALA A 354 -4.42 3.72 6.47
C ALA A 354 -5.26 2.54 5.96
N GLY A 355 -5.94 2.61 4.81
CA GLY A 355 -6.63 1.41 4.28
C GLY A 355 -5.63 0.29 4.01
N VAL A 356 -4.70 0.59 3.10
CA VAL A 356 -3.54 -0.21 2.70
C VAL A 356 -2.27 0.53 3.11
N TYR A 357 -1.45 -0.06 3.96
CA TYR A 357 -0.14 0.48 4.33
C TYR A 357 0.97 -0.38 3.72
N VAL A 358 1.84 0.24 2.92
CA VAL A 358 2.95 -0.42 2.26
C VAL A 358 4.27 0.26 2.64
N GLU A 359 5.23 -0.51 3.15
CA GLU A 359 6.56 -0.01 3.51
C GLU A 359 7.68 -0.95 3.11
N ASN A 360 8.74 -0.40 2.49
CA ASN A 360 9.88 -1.15 1.98
C ASN A 360 9.45 -2.41 1.20
N ALA A 361 8.42 -2.27 0.36
CA ALA A 361 8.01 -3.31 -0.57
C ALA A 361 8.58 -2.98 -1.96
N GLN A 362 9.21 -3.96 -2.60
CA GLN A 362 9.90 -3.80 -3.88
C GLN A 362 9.37 -4.77 -4.93
N GLY A 363 9.03 -4.27 -6.13
CA GLY A 363 8.56 -5.16 -7.21
C GLY A 363 7.24 -5.88 -6.87
N CYS A 364 6.38 -5.26 -6.07
CA CYS A 364 5.12 -5.86 -5.65
C CYS A 364 3.94 -5.34 -6.49
N ASP A 365 2.94 -6.19 -6.70
CA ASP A 365 1.65 -5.82 -7.30
C ASP A 365 0.58 -5.81 -6.23
N ILE A 366 -0.10 -4.67 -6.06
CA ILE A 366 -1.17 -4.48 -5.08
C ILE A 366 -2.43 -4.05 -5.83
N ASN A 367 -3.39 -4.96 -5.97
CA ASN A 367 -4.67 -4.72 -6.62
C ASN A 367 -5.78 -4.62 -5.58
N ILE A 368 -6.33 -3.42 -5.45
CA ILE A 368 -7.27 -2.99 -4.43
C ILE A 368 -8.66 -2.97 -5.06
N SER A 369 -9.50 -3.92 -4.64
CA SER A 369 -10.88 -4.04 -5.10
C SER A 369 -11.81 -3.06 -4.41
N GLU A 370 -11.55 -2.74 -3.14
CA GLU A 370 -12.36 -1.80 -2.36
C GLU A 370 -11.49 -1.09 -1.33
N VAL A 371 -11.73 0.21 -1.15
CA VAL A 371 -11.12 1.02 -0.10
C VAL A 371 -12.11 2.16 0.26
N PRO A 372 -12.26 2.48 1.55
CA PRO A 372 -13.30 3.35 2.13
C PRO A 372 -13.41 4.80 1.66
N GLY A 373 -12.41 5.38 0.97
CA GLY A 373 -12.50 6.68 0.32
C GLY A 373 -12.42 7.95 1.20
N ASP A 374 -12.66 7.89 2.53
CA ASP A 374 -12.84 9.10 3.36
C ASP A 374 -12.12 9.09 4.74
N ARG A 375 -10.85 8.66 4.80
CA ARG A 375 -10.06 8.58 6.06
C ARG A 375 -8.73 9.30 5.96
N ASN A 376 -7.87 9.11 6.97
CA ASN A 376 -6.50 9.66 7.02
C ASN A 376 -5.79 9.55 5.65
N ALA A 377 -5.64 8.32 5.16
CA ALA A 377 -5.33 7.99 3.77
C ALA A 377 -5.84 6.58 3.44
N ASP A 378 -6.19 6.36 2.18
CA ASP A 378 -6.62 5.06 1.67
C ASP A 378 -5.41 4.16 1.39
N ILE A 379 -4.40 4.74 0.75
CA ILE A 379 -3.17 4.03 0.37
C ILE A 379 -1.97 4.84 0.84
N VAL A 380 -1.11 4.20 1.63
CA VAL A 380 0.11 4.78 2.17
C VAL A 380 1.30 3.99 1.65
N GLY A 381 2.29 4.68 1.06
CA GLY A 381 3.55 4.06 0.65
C GLY A 381 4.76 4.76 1.27
N ARG A 382 5.66 3.97 1.87
CA ARG A 382 6.93 4.42 2.44
C ARG A 382 8.08 3.61 1.86
N ALA A 383 8.94 4.23 1.06
CA ALA A 383 9.97 3.52 0.30
C ALA A 383 9.43 2.27 -0.43
N ALA A 384 8.19 2.34 -0.92
CA ALA A 384 7.57 1.30 -1.71
C ALA A 384 8.03 1.49 -3.15
N GLY A 385 9.16 0.90 -3.52
CA GLY A 385 9.81 1.11 -4.81
C GLY A 385 9.40 0.07 -5.86
N PHE A 386 9.44 0.44 -7.14
CA PHE A 386 9.19 -0.47 -8.28
C PHE A 386 7.90 -1.31 -8.20
N SER A 387 6.93 -0.85 -7.41
CA SER A 387 5.68 -1.55 -7.14
C SER A 387 4.55 -0.96 -7.98
N ARG A 388 3.46 -1.71 -8.13
CA ARG A 388 2.29 -1.27 -8.89
C ARG A 388 1.07 -1.33 -8.00
N PHE A 389 0.40 -0.19 -7.88
CA PHE A 389 -0.85 -0.02 -7.15
C PHE A 389 -1.99 0.11 -8.15
N TYR A 390 -3.05 -0.68 -7.98
CA TYR A 390 -4.27 -0.61 -8.78
C TYR A 390 -5.45 -0.34 -7.84
N SER A 391 -6.28 0.66 -8.14
CA SER A 391 -7.54 0.87 -7.41
C SER A 391 -8.61 1.47 -8.33
N GLY A 392 -9.79 0.85 -8.37
CA GLY A 392 -10.94 1.41 -9.08
C GLY A 392 -11.67 2.52 -8.31
N ASN A 393 -11.42 2.62 -7.01
CA ASN A 393 -12.06 3.56 -6.09
C ASN A 393 -11.35 4.92 -6.13
N THR A 394 -12.05 5.99 -5.74
CA THR A 394 -11.40 7.30 -5.59
C THR A 394 -10.55 7.29 -4.34
N THR A 395 -9.22 7.16 -4.47
CA THR A 395 -8.34 6.98 -3.31
C THR A 395 -7.59 8.23 -2.89
N ILE A 396 -7.58 8.55 -1.59
CA ILE A 396 -6.63 9.47 -0.97
C ILE A 396 -5.30 8.75 -0.77
N THR A 397 -4.24 9.22 -1.44
CA THR A 397 -2.93 8.57 -1.43
C THR A 397 -1.90 9.37 -0.64
N ASP A 398 -1.01 8.69 0.08
CA ASP A 398 0.11 9.30 0.77
C ASP A 398 1.40 8.51 0.51
N PHE A 399 2.13 8.86 -0.56
CA PHE A 399 3.40 8.25 -0.94
C PHE A 399 4.57 9.17 -0.60
N ASP A 400 5.64 8.65 0.00
CA ASP A 400 6.88 9.41 0.12
C ASP A 400 7.65 9.48 -1.21
N THR A 401 8.66 10.36 -1.29
CA THR A 401 9.48 10.52 -2.49
C THR A 401 10.24 9.24 -2.88
N ALA A 402 10.62 8.41 -1.91
CA ALA A 402 11.27 7.13 -2.19
C ALA A 402 10.35 6.15 -2.93
N SER A 403 9.03 6.27 -2.73
CA SER A 403 8.02 5.48 -3.43
C SER A 403 7.77 5.96 -4.88
N ALA A 404 8.33 7.10 -5.30
CA ALA A 404 8.06 7.69 -6.62
C ALA A 404 8.50 6.82 -7.82
N THR A 405 9.34 5.81 -7.58
CA THR A 405 9.72 4.80 -8.58
C THR A 405 8.61 3.77 -8.87
N SER A 406 7.55 3.78 -8.08
CA SER A 406 6.37 2.94 -8.26
C SER A 406 5.33 3.57 -9.20
N GLN A 407 4.33 2.78 -9.56
CA GLN A 407 3.24 3.19 -10.43
C GLN A 407 1.88 3.07 -9.75
N PHE A 408 0.99 3.99 -10.08
CA PHE A 408 -0.42 3.97 -9.68
C PHE A 408 -1.33 3.90 -10.92
N HIS A 409 -2.33 3.03 -10.86
CA HIS A 409 -3.29 2.82 -11.93
C HIS A 409 -4.73 2.82 -11.39
N GLY A 410 -5.66 3.47 -12.09
CA GLY A 410 -7.09 3.42 -11.76
C GLY A 410 -7.71 4.78 -11.43
N ALA A 411 -8.47 4.94 -10.34
CA ALA A 411 -9.07 6.22 -9.96
C ALA A 411 -8.31 6.83 -8.77
N ARG A 412 -8.09 8.15 -8.82
CA ARG A 412 -7.29 8.85 -7.80
C ARG A 412 -8.03 10.08 -7.28
N GLY A 413 -8.04 10.22 -5.96
CA GLY A 413 -8.41 11.43 -5.24
C GLY A 413 -7.19 12.29 -4.90
N THR A 414 -7.16 12.80 -3.67
CA THR A 414 -6.11 13.71 -3.17
C THR A 414 -4.79 12.99 -2.90
N ALA A 415 -3.67 13.56 -3.33
CA ALA A 415 -2.33 13.13 -2.90
C ALA A 415 -1.84 14.01 -1.73
N ARG A 416 -1.39 13.39 -0.62
CA ARG A 416 -0.88 14.08 0.57
C ARG A 416 0.61 14.42 0.50
N GLN A 417 1.37 13.67 -0.29
CA GLN A 417 2.81 13.84 -0.50
C GLN A 417 3.13 13.70 -1.99
N ALA A 418 3.96 12.72 -2.38
CA ALA A 418 4.37 12.49 -3.74
C ALA A 418 3.28 11.82 -4.56
N MET A 419 3.30 12.09 -5.87
CA MET A 419 2.44 11.45 -6.86
C MET A 419 3.26 10.39 -7.60
N LEU A 420 2.66 9.23 -7.86
CA LEU A 420 3.30 8.16 -8.61
C LEU A 420 3.08 8.36 -10.12
N ALA A 421 3.95 7.76 -10.93
CA ALA A 421 3.71 7.62 -12.37
C ALA A 421 2.56 6.65 -12.63
N GLY A 422 1.98 6.64 -13.83
CA GLY A 422 0.97 5.67 -14.25
C GLY A 422 -0.23 6.29 -14.94
N LEU A 423 -1.29 5.49 -15.07
CA LEU A 423 -2.51 5.86 -15.81
C LEU A 423 -3.71 5.88 -14.86
N TRP A 424 -4.34 7.05 -14.71
CA TRP A 424 -5.49 7.16 -13.81
C TRP A 424 -6.56 8.12 -14.29
N THR A 425 -7.70 8.06 -13.61
CA THR A 425 -8.78 9.03 -13.68
C THR A 425 -8.69 9.94 -12.45
N ASP A 426 -8.41 11.22 -12.64
CA ASP A 426 -8.24 12.20 -11.57
C ASP A 426 -9.59 12.81 -11.18
N HIS A 427 -10.14 12.34 -10.07
CA HIS A 427 -11.45 12.76 -9.57
C HIS A 427 -11.40 14.12 -8.87
N THR A 428 -10.22 14.58 -8.42
CA THR A 428 -10.06 15.95 -7.89
C THR A 428 -10.26 17.02 -8.96
N ARG A 429 -10.16 16.62 -10.25
CA ARG A 429 -10.33 17.50 -11.41
C ARG A 429 -11.52 17.12 -12.28
N GLY A 430 -12.53 16.47 -11.70
CA GLY A 430 -13.77 16.13 -12.41
C GLY A 430 -13.66 14.88 -13.30
N GLY A 431 -12.77 13.96 -12.97
CA GLY A 431 -12.69 12.64 -13.61
C GLY A 431 -11.86 12.62 -14.91
N LEU A 432 -10.79 13.42 -14.98
CA LEU A 432 -9.95 13.47 -16.18
C LEU A 432 -9.05 12.25 -16.27
N ALA A 433 -9.01 11.60 -17.44
CA ALA A 433 -7.99 10.61 -17.74
C ALA A 433 -6.62 11.31 -17.90
N SER A 434 -5.65 10.87 -17.11
CA SER A 434 -4.28 11.37 -17.07
C SER A 434 -3.30 10.21 -17.14
N LEU A 435 -2.28 10.36 -17.99
CA LEU A 435 -1.07 9.54 -17.97
C LEU A 435 0.06 10.39 -17.43
N ASN A 436 0.55 10.08 -16.24
CA ASN A 436 1.78 10.68 -15.74
C ASN A 436 2.96 9.76 -16.02
N ILE A 437 3.94 10.30 -16.73
CA ILE A 437 5.17 9.58 -17.07
C ILE A 437 6.27 9.86 -16.03
N ARG A 438 6.09 10.89 -15.20
CA ARG A 438 7.04 11.37 -14.19
C ARG A 438 6.49 11.15 -12.77
N GLY A 439 6.95 10.09 -12.11
CA GLY A 439 6.71 9.87 -10.68
C GLY A 439 7.73 10.68 -9.87
N ASP A 440 7.28 11.70 -9.15
CA ASP A 440 8.02 12.53 -8.15
C ASP A 440 7.45 13.95 -8.03
N ALA A 441 6.62 14.39 -8.98
CA ALA A 441 6.08 15.74 -8.95
C ALA A 441 5.00 15.90 -7.87
N TRP A 442 5.08 16.99 -7.10
CA TRP A 442 4.07 17.39 -6.09
C TRP A 442 2.79 17.94 -6.72
N GLU A 443 2.76 18.04 -8.06
CA GLU A 443 1.69 18.53 -8.91
C GLU A 443 1.69 17.72 -10.22
N ASN A 444 0.60 17.72 -10.98
CA ASN A 444 0.50 17.06 -12.30
C ASN A 444 1.36 17.79 -13.37
N GLN A 445 2.69 17.78 -13.20
CA GLN A 445 3.65 18.41 -14.10
C GLN A 445 4.23 17.35 -15.05
N GLY A 446 3.86 17.45 -16.33
CA GLY A 446 4.32 16.53 -17.38
C GLY A 446 3.31 15.44 -17.77
N ASP A 447 2.10 15.47 -17.20
CA ASP A 447 1.04 14.53 -17.55
C ASP A 447 0.52 14.76 -18.97
N LEU A 448 0.26 13.67 -19.69
CA LEU A 448 -0.60 13.69 -20.87
C LEU A 448 -2.06 13.62 -20.40
N GLU A 449 -2.78 14.74 -20.49
CA GLU A 449 -4.13 14.88 -19.93
C GLU A 449 -5.14 15.35 -20.97
N VAL A 450 -6.36 14.81 -20.91
CA VAL A 450 -7.50 15.35 -21.67
C VAL A 450 -8.20 16.41 -20.81
N ARG A 451 -7.77 17.68 -20.87
CA ARG A 451 -8.44 18.76 -20.12
C ARG A 451 -9.72 19.25 -20.81
N GLY A 452 -10.84 19.28 -20.09
CA GLY A 452 -12.10 19.83 -20.60
C GLY A 452 -11.99 21.31 -21.00
N GLY A 453 -12.69 21.70 -22.07
CA GLY A 453 -12.74 23.08 -22.59
C GLY A 453 -11.91 23.40 -23.85
N ASN A 454 -11.57 22.38 -24.66
CA ASN A 454 -10.72 22.40 -25.89
C ASN A 454 -9.34 21.70 -25.74
N SER A 455 -9.24 20.55 -25.05
CA SER A 455 -8.01 19.73 -25.09
C SER A 455 -8.24 18.37 -25.75
N PHE A 456 -7.25 17.90 -26.51
CA PHE A 456 -7.35 16.82 -27.50
C PHE A 456 -6.72 15.50 -27.03
N ILE A 457 -7.48 14.39 -27.09
CA ILE A 457 -7.07 13.06 -27.60
C ILE A 457 -8.31 12.50 -28.33
N TYR A 458 -8.29 12.36 -29.66
CA TYR A 458 -9.41 11.77 -30.43
C TYR A 458 -9.20 10.26 -30.63
N PRO A 459 -10.21 9.40 -30.42
CA PRO A 459 -10.05 7.94 -30.45
C PRO A 459 -9.91 7.31 -31.87
N ARG A 460 -9.64 8.10 -32.93
CA ARG A 460 -9.52 7.59 -34.32
C ARG A 460 -8.40 8.21 -35.18
N PHE A 461 -7.66 9.20 -34.67
CA PHE A 461 -6.47 9.77 -35.32
C PHE A 461 -5.41 10.02 -34.23
N GLY A 462 -4.12 9.98 -34.58
CA GLY A 462 -3.01 10.03 -33.63
C GLY A 462 -2.95 11.28 -32.73
N MET A 463 -1.92 11.36 -31.87
CA MET A 463 -1.69 12.49 -30.95
C MET A 463 -1.75 13.84 -31.70
N GLY A 464 -2.67 14.72 -31.28
CA GLY A 464 -2.88 16.04 -31.90
C GLY A 464 -2.13 17.16 -31.18
N MET A 465 -2.05 18.34 -31.83
CA MET A 465 -1.44 19.54 -31.26
C MET A 465 -2.53 20.46 -30.67
N LYS A 466 -2.38 20.92 -29.42
CA LYS A 466 -3.30 21.88 -28.77
C LYS A 466 -3.47 23.12 -29.64
N SER A 467 -4.69 23.64 -29.78
CA SER A 467 -4.98 24.90 -30.50
C SER A 467 -5.59 25.95 -29.58
N THR A 468 -5.04 27.15 -29.57
CA THR A 468 -5.52 28.27 -28.73
C THR A 468 -5.81 29.49 -29.59
N LEU A 469 -7.02 30.06 -29.46
CA LEU A 469 -7.38 31.32 -30.12
C LEU A 469 -7.02 32.52 -29.24
N LYS A 470 -6.44 33.56 -29.83
CA LYS A 470 -6.14 34.84 -29.18
C LYS A 470 -6.71 35.98 -30.05
N THR A 471 -7.41 36.92 -29.42
CA THR A 471 -8.09 38.03 -30.11
C THR A 471 -7.58 39.42 -29.66
N ALA A 472 -6.53 39.44 -28.82
CA ALA A 472 -5.94 40.64 -28.26
C ALA A 472 -4.43 40.46 -28.04
N ASN A 473 -3.73 41.57 -27.78
CA ASN A 473 -2.31 41.56 -27.45
C ASN A 473 -2.05 40.68 -26.23
N THR A 474 -1.01 39.85 -26.29
CA THR A 474 -0.77 38.88 -25.23
C THR A 474 0.70 38.50 -25.12
N THR A 475 1.12 38.10 -23.92
CA THR A 475 2.35 37.34 -23.72
C THR A 475 1.96 35.88 -23.60
N LEU A 476 2.50 35.01 -24.45
CA LEU A 476 2.21 33.59 -24.41
C LEU A 476 2.77 32.97 -23.14
N HIS A 477 1.95 32.15 -22.49
CA HIS A 477 2.38 31.33 -21.38
C HIS A 477 2.94 30.00 -21.92
N PRO A 478 3.88 29.32 -21.24
CA PRO A 478 4.31 27.97 -21.66
C PRO A 478 3.17 26.97 -21.86
N LEU A 479 2.05 27.16 -21.14
CA LEU A 479 0.84 26.35 -21.30
C LEU A 479 0.08 26.61 -22.62
N ASP A 480 0.38 27.69 -23.36
CA ASP A 480 -0.20 27.97 -24.67
C ASP A 480 0.53 27.24 -25.82
N ALA A 481 1.58 26.46 -25.53
CA ALA A 481 2.37 25.74 -26.54
C ALA A 481 1.53 24.79 -27.41
N GLY A 482 1.97 24.61 -28.66
CA GLY A 482 1.17 24.03 -29.74
C GLY A 482 0.75 25.07 -30.78
N LEU A 483 -0.42 24.92 -31.37
CA LEU A 483 -1.02 25.87 -32.32
C LEU A 483 -1.63 27.06 -31.57
N VAL A 484 -1.26 28.27 -31.96
CA VAL A 484 -1.84 29.52 -31.45
C VAL A 484 -2.33 30.33 -32.63
N THR A 485 -3.65 30.46 -32.75
CA THR A 485 -4.29 31.24 -33.80
C THR A 485 -4.60 32.64 -33.27
N PHE A 486 -4.17 33.66 -33.99
CA PHE A 486 -4.54 35.04 -33.74
C PHE A 486 -5.58 35.48 -34.76
N GLU A 487 -6.69 36.03 -34.29
CA GLU A 487 -7.77 36.52 -35.14
C GLU A 487 -8.27 37.87 -34.62
N ALA A 488 -7.93 38.94 -35.34
CA ALA A 488 -8.38 40.29 -35.03
C ALA A 488 -8.43 41.17 -36.28
N LEU A 489 -9.23 42.24 -36.18
CA LEU A 489 -9.40 43.25 -37.24
C LEU A 489 -8.32 44.34 -37.20
N SER A 490 -7.57 44.44 -36.11
CA SER A 490 -6.49 45.40 -35.90
C SER A 490 -5.17 44.68 -35.65
N ALA A 491 -4.06 45.37 -35.90
CA ALA A 491 -2.74 44.82 -35.66
C ALA A 491 -2.57 44.38 -34.19
N LEU A 492 -2.00 43.19 -33.99
CA LEU A 492 -1.76 42.61 -32.67
C LEU A 492 -0.28 42.42 -32.39
N VAL A 493 0.05 42.33 -31.11
CA VAL A 493 1.37 41.99 -30.60
C VAL A 493 1.28 40.74 -29.73
N CYS A 494 2.06 39.73 -30.08
CA CYS A 494 2.30 38.52 -29.32
C CYS A 494 3.73 38.58 -28.78
N THR A 495 3.94 38.34 -27.48
CA THR A 495 5.29 38.21 -26.90
C THR A 495 5.50 36.77 -26.45
N LEU A 496 6.61 36.15 -26.86
CA LEU A 496 6.99 34.81 -26.42
C LEU A 496 7.46 34.84 -24.96
N PRO A 497 7.27 33.75 -24.19
CA PRO A 497 7.78 33.69 -22.82
C PRO A 497 9.31 33.74 -22.80
N THR A 498 9.89 34.12 -21.67
CA THR A 498 11.34 34.03 -21.48
C THR A 498 11.74 32.55 -21.37
N ILE A 499 12.59 32.06 -22.26
CA ILE A 499 13.18 30.71 -22.15
C ILE A 499 13.99 30.63 -20.86
N THR A 500 13.71 29.63 -20.05
CA THR A 500 14.53 29.24 -18.89
C THR A 500 15.08 27.84 -19.14
N HIS A 501 16.31 27.58 -18.67
CA HIS A 501 16.91 26.25 -18.64
C HIS A 501 17.67 26.07 -17.31
N ALA A 502 16.95 26.20 -16.20
CA ALA A 502 17.53 26.09 -14.86
C ALA A 502 17.58 24.64 -14.35
N SER A 503 16.62 23.81 -14.80
CA SER A 503 16.52 22.37 -14.49
C SER A 503 15.63 21.68 -15.51
N ASP A 504 15.67 20.35 -15.57
CA ASP A 504 14.77 19.54 -16.42
C ASP A 504 13.28 19.85 -16.15
N ALA A 505 12.92 20.21 -14.92
CA ALA A 505 11.54 20.51 -14.52
C ALA A 505 11.06 21.91 -14.94
N SER A 506 11.98 22.84 -15.20
CA SER A 506 11.68 24.25 -15.50
C SER A 506 12.23 24.68 -16.87
N SER A 507 12.79 23.74 -17.61
CA SER A 507 13.33 23.97 -18.94
C SER A 507 12.20 24.19 -19.92
N LEU A 508 12.28 25.29 -20.65
CA LEU A 508 11.43 25.52 -21.82
C LEU A 508 12.12 25.07 -23.11
N VAL A 509 13.36 24.58 -23.06
CA VAL A 509 14.08 24.11 -24.25
C VAL A 509 13.32 22.97 -24.91
N GLY A 510 13.10 23.08 -26.22
CA GLY A 510 12.29 22.15 -27.01
C GLY A 510 10.82 22.52 -27.12
N LEU A 511 10.33 23.53 -26.38
CA LEU A 511 8.92 23.94 -26.42
C LEU A 511 8.55 24.64 -27.75
N PRO A 512 7.57 24.12 -28.53
CA PRO A 512 7.16 24.72 -29.80
C PRO A 512 5.89 25.57 -29.68
N PHE A 513 5.87 26.69 -30.40
CA PHE A 513 4.64 27.41 -30.75
C PHE A 513 4.51 27.49 -32.27
N HIS A 514 3.38 27.02 -32.80
CA HIS A 514 2.93 27.22 -34.16
C HIS A 514 1.96 28.41 -34.16
N ILE A 515 2.44 29.60 -34.48
CA ILE A 515 1.65 30.82 -34.44
C ILE A 515 1.05 31.06 -35.83
N VAL A 516 -0.27 31.20 -35.93
CA VAL A 516 -0.98 31.49 -37.18
C VAL A 516 -1.65 32.85 -37.05
N ASN A 517 -1.45 33.74 -38.03
CA ASN A 517 -2.23 34.95 -38.17
C ASN A 517 -3.43 34.69 -39.08
N ALA A 518 -4.59 34.40 -38.49
CA ALA A 518 -5.86 34.22 -39.20
C ALA A 518 -6.68 35.53 -39.28
N GLY A 519 -6.18 36.63 -38.72
CA GLY A 519 -6.82 37.93 -38.76
C GLY A 519 -6.65 38.64 -40.11
N SER A 520 -7.17 39.87 -40.19
CA SER A 520 -7.08 40.71 -41.39
C SER A 520 -5.97 41.78 -41.33
N ALA A 521 -5.22 41.83 -40.24
CA ALA A 521 -4.15 42.79 -39.98
C ALA A 521 -2.87 42.07 -39.54
N ASP A 522 -1.74 42.79 -39.57
CA ASP A 522 -0.43 42.21 -39.23
C ASP A 522 -0.34 41.81 -37.74
N LEU A 523 0.32 40.68 -37.48
CA LEU A 523 0.67 40.22 -36.14
C LEU A 523 2.17 40.38 -35.94
N THR A 524 2.57 41.10 -34.89
CA THR A 524 3.98 41.18 -34.48
C THR A 524 4.26 40.16 -33.38
N VAL A 525 5.17 39.22 -33.61
CA VAL A 525 5.65 38.24 -32.63
C VAL A 525 7.01 38.68 -32.10
N ASN A 526 7.08 39.06 -30.83
CA ASN A 526 8.29 39.50 -30.15
C ASN A 526 8.84 38.42 -29.22
N THR A 527 10.15 38.43 -28.99
CA THR A 527 10.76 37.73 -27.87
C THR A 527 10.60 38.53 -26.58
N SER A 528 10.65 37.86 -25.43
CA SER A 528 10.76 38.51 -24.13
C SER A 528 12.23 38.78 -23.76
N GLY A 529 12.48 39.93 -23.14
CA GLY A 529 13.80 40.30 -22.62
C GLY A 529 14.87 40.45 -23.71
N THR A 530 16.05 39.87 -23.47
CA THR A 530 17.22 39.96 -24.37
C THR A 530 17.33 38.76 -25.33
N GLN A 531 16.32 37.89 -25.37
CA GLN A 531 16.36 36.69 -26.19
C GLN A 531 16.19 37.04 -27.66
N LEU A 532 16.90 36.32 -28.53
CA LEU A 532 16.96 36.61 -29.96
C LEU A 532 16.30 35.50 -30.76
N PHE A 533 15.78 35.85 -31.93
CA PHE A 533 15.41 34.88 -32.94
C PHE A 533 16.64 34.41 -33.72
N ASN A 534 16.82 33.09 -33.85
CA ASN A 534 17.90 32.45 -34.63
C ASN A 534 19.32 32.96 -34.30
N LYS A 535 19.55 33.45 -33.07
CA LYS A 535 20.80 34.10 -32.63
C LYS A 535 21.24 35.31 -33.49
N ILE A 536 20.32 35.91 -34.24
CA ILE A 536 20.63 37.08 -35.06
C ILE A 536 20.64 38.31 -34.15
N SER A 537 21.77 39.02 -34.09
CA SER A 537 21.93 40.21 -33.25
C SER A 537 20.82 41.24 -33.52
N GLY A 538 20.17 41.72 -32.45
CA GLY A 538 19.09 42.71 -32.52
C GLY A 538 17.75 42.17 -33.05
N LYS A 539 17.66 40.90 -33.48
CA LYS A 539 16.42 40.33 -34.00
C LYS A 539 15.53 39.82 -32.87
N THR A 540 14.64 40.67 -32.39
CA THR A 540 13.67 40.37 -31.30
C THR A 540 12.23 40.28 -31.78
N GLY A 541 11.94 40.49 -33.07
CA GLY A 541 10.58 40.51 -33.62
C GLY A 541 10.46 39.86 -35.00
N TYR A 542 9.28 39.31 -35.28
CA TYR A 542 8.78 38.95 -36.60
C TYR A 542 7.41 39.60 -36.82
N THR A 543 7.16 40.10 -38.02
CA THR A 543 5.82 40.52 -38.46
C THR A 543 5.27 39.45 -39.38
N LEU A 544 4.05 38.98 -39.08
CA LEU A 544 3.29 38.01 -39.86
C LEU A 544 2.11 38.72 -40.49
N ASN A 545 2.06 38.74 -41.82
CA ASN A 545 0.90 39.25 -42.56
C ASN A 545 -0.32 38.36 -42.32
N ALA A 546 -1.50 38.86 -42.67
CA ALA A 546 -2.72 38.05 -42.68
C ALA A 546 -2.53 36.76 -43.50
N GLY A 547 -2.88 35.62 -42.93
CA GLY A 547 -2.75 34.29 -43.54
C GLY A 547 -1.38 33.62 -43.37
N GLU A 548 -0.38 34.30 -42.77
CA GLU A 548 0.95 33.71 -42.54
C GLU A 548 1.04 32.92 -41.23
N SER A 549 2.05 32.06 -41.14
CA SER A 549 2.35 31.32 -39.91
C SER A 549 3.84 31.25 -39.60
N LEU A 550 4.14 31.05 -38.32
CA LEU A 550 5.48 31.00 -37.76
C LEU A 550 5.59 29.86 -36.76
N LEU A 551 6.48 28.90 -37.04
CA LEU A 551 6.92 27.96 -36.02
C LEU A 551 8.10 28.54 -35.27
N VAL A 552 7.99 28.65 -33.95
CA VAL A 552 9.11 29.01 -33.06
C VAL A 552 9.33 27.92 -32.03
N VAL A 553 10.58 27.52 -31.83
CA VAL A 553 10.98 26.51 -30.85
C VAL A 553 12.03 27.10 -29.93
N ALA A 554 11.83 27.00 -28.62
CA ALA A 554 12.84 27.39 -27.65
C ALA A 554 14.06 26.48 -27.80
N ALA A 555 15.23 27.07 -27.99
CA ALA A 555 16.45 26.33 -28.31
C ALA A 555 17.62 26.80 -27.44
N GLU A 556 18.55 25.88 -27.23
CA GLU A 556 19.84 26.12 -26.62
C GLU A 556 20.93 25.82 -27.67
N GLY A 557 21.96 26.65 -27.73
CA GLY A 557 23.16 26.28 -28.48
C GLY A 557 24.40 26.38 -27.64
N ALA A 558 25.58 26.34 -28.29
CA ALA A 558 26.87 26.36 -27.60
C ALA A 558 26.95 27.41 -26.49
N SER A 559 27.61 27.05 -25.39
CA SER A 559 27.74 27.86 -24.17
C SER A 559 26.42 28.24 -23.50
N SER A 560 25.42 27.36 -23.57
CA SER A 560 24.10 27.53 -22.94
C SER A 560 23.36 28.82 -23.29
N THR A 561 23.62 29.35 -24.50
CA THR A 561 22.90 30.53 -24.98
C THR A 561 21.49 30.14 -25.43
N LEU A 562 20.48 30.70 -24.77
CA LEU A 562 19.06 30.47 -25.07
C LEU A 562 18.56 31.43 -26.17
N PHE A 563 17.81 30.89 -27.12
CA PHE A 563 17.26 31.64 -28.25
C PHE A 563 16.00 30.98 -28.79
N TRP A 564 15.18 31.73 -29.53
CA TRP A 564 14.01 31.19 -30.23
C TRP A 564 14.41 30.81 -31.67
N ALA A 565 14.41 29.51 -31.97
CA ALA A 565 14.58 29.02 -33.34
C ALA A 565 13.28 29.25 -34.12
N ALA A 566 13.31 30.15 -35.10
CA ALA A 566 12.15 30.61 -35.85
C ALA A 566 12.19 30.11 -37.30
N PHE A 567 11.10 29.49 -37.72
CA PHE A 567 10.85 28.90 -39.03
C PHE A 567 9.56 29.51 -39.62
N PRO A 568 9.67 30.66 -40.31
CA PRO A 568 8.52 31.27 -40.96
C PRO A 568 8.06 30.41 -42.13
N SER A 569 6.75 30.15 -42.23
CA SER A 569 6.15 29.55 -43.43
C SER A 569 5.56 30.67 -44.28
N VAL A 570 5.96 30.75 -45.55
CA VAL A 570 5.34 31.68 -46.50
C VAL A 570 3.96 31.12 -46.84
N GLY A 571 2.90 31.91 -46.61
CA GLY A 571 1.54 31.51 -46.99
C GLY A 571 1.49 31.23 -48.49
N VAL A 572 0.97 30.06 -48.88
CA VAL A 572 0.54 29.84 -50.26
C VAL A 572 -0.79 30.57 -50.39
N VAL A 573 -0.76 31.68 -51.14
CA VAL A 573 -1.93 32.52 -51.47
C VAL A 573 -3.01 31.69 -52.15
#